data_AF-A0A953XYF1-F1
#
_entry.id   AF-A0A953XYF1-F1
#
_cell.length_a   1.000
_cell.length_b   1.000
_cell.length_c   1.000
_cell.angle_alpha   90.00
_cell.angle_beta   90.00
_cell.angle_gamma   90.00
#
_symmetry.space_group_name_H-M   'P 1'
#
loop_
_entity.id
_entity.type
_entity.pdbx_description
1 polymer ?
#
loop_
_entity_poly.entity_id
_entity_poly.type
_entity_poly.pdbx_seq_one_letter_code
_entity_poly.pdbx_strand_id
1 'polypeptide(L)'
;RPPRPPRDRGPRPSSRTGRVRVASSRLGGVPHSEAAALDGAHAQATWLSLGVLAALSTLGLIAALGFEHWHPPAPPPLQAASPQTLRRSAAFTPQGEAISLDPLVFHHDVEPVLKAECWSCHGEAGAGEFRLRTGRGGLALESVLPFVVAGRPEASLLLTKPLGAAWGGLPHSSSVTWQADAPQVQLLERWIAGSTLPSLVAPAGQEPQ
;
A
#
# COMPACT_ATOMS: atom_id res chain seq x y z
N ARG A 1 -51.28 5.46 1.59
CA ARG A 1 -50.43 5.59 0.39
C ARG A 1 -50.05 7.06 0.25
N PRO A 2 -48.78 7.48 0.49
CA PRO A 2 -48.43 8.89 0.40
C PRO A 2 -48.21 9.33 -1.08
N PRO A 3 -48.42 10.62 -1.40
CA PRO A 3 -48.31 11.14 -2.77
C PRO A 3 -46.84 11.27 -3.22
N ARG A 4 -46.60 11.02 -4.51
CA ARG A 4 -45.27 11.12 -5.14
C ARG A 4 -44.87 12.59 -5.36
N PRO A 5 -43.60 12.97 -5.15
CA PRO A 5 -43.11 14.29 -5.51
C PRO A 5 -42.91 14.48 -7.03
N PRO A 6 -42.97 15.72 -7.54
CA PRO A 6 -42.85 16.03 -8.95
C PRO A 6 -41.43 15.86 -9.49
N ARG A 7 -41.33 15.43 -10.75
CA ARG A 7 -40.06 15.25 -11.48
C ARG A 7 -39.56 16.58 -12.03
N ASP A 8 -38.37 16.95 -11.61
CA ASP A 8 -37.63 18.10 -12.14
C ASP A 8 -37.06 17.77 -13.53
N ARG A 9 -37.26 18.66 -14.51
CA ARG A 9 -36.73 18.53 -15.88
C ARG A 9 -35.60 19.53 -16.06
N GLY A 10 -34.37 19.03 -16.02
CA GLY A 10 -33.17 19.84 -16.30
C GLY A 10 -33.10 20.36 -17.74
N PRO A 11 -32.34 21.45 -17.98
CA PRO A 11 -32.27 22.13 -19.28
C PRO A 11 -31.40 21.38 -20.31
N ARG A 12 -31.81 21.49 -21.57
CA ARG A 12 -31.14 20.90 -22.75
C ARG A 12 -29.89 21.71 -23.16
N PRO A 13 -28.83 21.06 -23.68
CA PRO A 13 -27.66 21.75 -24.20
C PRO A 13 -27.91 22.37 -25.58
N SER A 14 -27.40 23.59 -25.80
CA SER A 14 -27.41 24.30 -27.07
C SER A 14 -26.15 23.98 -27.89
N SER A 15 -26.35 23.54 -29.12
CA SER A 15 -25.31 23.31 -30.11
C SER A 15 -24.91 24.64 -30.77
N ARG A 16 -23.66 25.08 -30.59
CA ARG A 16 -23.09 26.22 -31.32
C ARG A 16 -22.00 25.74 -32.28
N THR A 17 -22.35 25.68 -33.56
CA THR A 17 -21.48 25.46 -34.72
C THR A 17 -20.57 26.66 -34.94
N GLY A 18 -19.25 26.45 -34.89
CA GLY A 18 -18.21 27.41 -35.26
C GLY A 18 -17.76 27.23 -36.71
N ARG A 19 -17.88 28.29 -37.50
CA ARG A 19 -17.55 28.37 -38.94
C ARG A 19 -16.06 28.70 -39.09
N VAL A 20 -15.28 27.84 -39.74
CA VAL A 20 -13.85 28.08 -40.05
C VAL A 20 -13.75 28.97 -41.29
N ARG A 21 -13.00 30.09 -41.19
CA ARG A 21 -12.61 30.91 -42.36
C ARG A 21 -11.28 30.40 -42.91
N VAL A 22 -11.25 30.21 -44.22
CA VAL A 22 -10.05 29.96 -45.02
C VAL A 22 -9.45 31.32 -45.39
N ALA A 23 -8.16 31.52 -45.11
CA ALA A 23 -7.39 32.64 -45.62
C ALA A 23 -6.31 32.09 -46.58
N SER A 24 -6.48 32.40 -47.86
CA SER A 24 -5.50 32.14 -48.91
C SER A 24 -4.50 33.29 -48.94
N SER A 25 -3.20 32.98 -48.87
CA SER A 25 -2.13 33.95 -49.09
C SER A 25 -1.30 33.53 -50.29
N ARG A 26 -1.18 34.45 -51.25
CA ARG A 26 -0.47 34.33 -52.53
C ARG A 26 1.05 34.42 -52.35
N LEU A 27 1.72 33.55 -53.08
CA LEU A 27 2.93 33.73 -53.89
C LEU A 27 3.77 35.00 -53.65
N GLY A 28 4.96 34.81 -53.08
CA GLY A 28 6.13 35.66 -53.25
C GLY A 28 7.29 34.80 -53.77
N GLY A 29 7.85 35.17 -54.93
CA GLY A 29 8.96 34.47 -55.57
C GLY A 29 10.29 34.65 -54.83
N VAL A 30 11.18 33.67 -55.00
CA VAL A 30 12.56 33.70 -54.51
C VAL A 30 13.50 33.72 -55.71
N PRO A 31 14.40 34.71 -55.84
CA PRO A 31 15.43 34.71 -56.86
C PRO A 31 16.58 33.75 -56.52
N HIS A 32 17.16 33.18 -57.57
CA HIS A 32 18.38 32.39 -57.55
C HIS A 32 19.60 33.26 -57.23
N SER A 33 20.23 32.99 -56.10
CA SER A 33 21.68 33.11 -55.88
C SER A 33 22.04 32.10 -54.78
N GLU A 34 22.59 30.93 -55.13
CA GLU A 34 24.05 30.73 -55.16
C GLU A 34 24.60 30.66 -53.71
N ALA A 35 24.60 29.47 -53.11
CA ALA A 35 25.72 28.52 -53.18
C ALA A 35 26.99 29.03 -52.48
N ALA A 36 26.94 29.24 -51.16
CA ALA A 36 28.13 29.31 -50.30
C ALA A 36 27.75 29.33 -48.80
N ALA A 37 27.12 28.29 -48.27
CA ALA A 37 26.91 28.19 -46.80
C ALA A 37 26.67 26.76 -46.30
N LEU A 38 27.18 25.75 -47.01
CA LEU A 38 26.99 24.33 -46.64
C LEU A 38 28.26 23.65 -46.09
N ASP A 39 29.30 24.40 -45.71
CA ASP A 39 30.55 23.82 -45.16
C ASP A 39 30.69 23.90 -43.63
N GLY A 40 29.71 24.46 -42.89
CA GLY A 40 29.82 24.61 -41.44
C GLY A 40 29.16 23.52 -40.59
N ALA A 41 28.10 22.87 -41.09
CA ALA A 41 27.22 22.05 -40.26
C ALA A 41 27.62 20.56 -40.17
N HIS A 42 28.48 20.08 -41.09
CA HIS A 42 28.91 18.68 -41.11
C HIS A 42 30.11 18.38 -40.19
N ALA A 43 30.83 19.38 -39.69
CA ALA A 43 31.99 19.18 -38.82
C ALA A 43 31.64 19.04 -37.33
N GLN A 44 30.44 19.44 -36.89
CA GLN A 44 30.03 19.37 -35.48
C GLN A 44 29.19 18.13 -35.15
N ALA A 45 28.63 17.47 -36.16
CA ALA A 45 27.75 16.30 -35.97
C ALA A 45 28.50 14.95 -35.87
N THR A 46 29.80 14.90 -36.20
CA THR A 46 30.57 13.64 -36.19
C THR A 46 31.33 13.39 -34.88
N TRP A 47 31.43 14.38 -33.97
CA TRP A 47 32.12 14.20 -32.69
C TRP A 47 31.23 13.67 -31.55
N LEU A 48 29.90 13.78 -31.65
CA LEU A 48 29.00 13.27 -30.59
C LEU A 48 28.63 11.78 -30.74
N SER A 49 28.86 11.17 -31.90
CA SER A 49 28.52 9.75 -32.11
C SER A 49 29.61 8.77 -31.65
N LEU A 50 30.88 9.20 -31.58
CA LEU A 50 31.98 8.34 -31.11
C LEU A 50 32.09 8.31 -29.57
N GLY A 51 31.71 9.38 -28.87
CA GLY A 51 31.75 9.44 -27.40
C GLY A 51 30.67 8.58 -26.72
N VAL A 52 29.47 8.50 -27.30
CA VAL A 52 28.35 7.74 -26.72
C VAL A 52 28.53 6.23 -26.87
N LEU A 53 29.17 5.75 -27.95
CA LEU A 53 29.47 4.33 -28.14
C LEU A 53 30.63 3.83 -27.26
N ALA A 54 31.60 4.69 -26.92
CA ALA A 54 32.69 4.35 -26.00
C ALA A 54 32.23 4.28 -24.52
N ALA A 55 31.28 5.12 -24.11
CA ALA A 55 30.75 5.13 -22.74
C ALA A 55 29.78 3.96 -22.44
N LEU A 56 29.08 3.43 -23.45
CA LEU A 56 28.22 2.26 -23.29
C LEU A 56 29.00 0.93 -23.27
N SER A 57 30.21 0.89 -23.83
CA SER A 57 31.06 -0.32 -23.81
C SER A 57 31.76 -0.56 -22.46
N THR A 58 32.03 0.49 -21.67
CA THR A 58 32.66 0.33 -20.34
C THR A 58 31.65 -0.01 -19.24
N LEU A 59 30.39 0.42 -19.32
CA LEU A 59 29.35 0.01 -18.36
C LEU A 59 28.83 -1.42 -18.59
N GLY A 60 28.91 -1.95 -19.82
CA GLY A 60 28.53 -3.34 -20.11
C GLY A 60 29.53 -4.39 -19.60
N LEU A 61 30.81 -4.03 -19.46
CA LEU A 61 31.85 -4.97 -19.04
C LEU A 61 31.91 -5.18 -17.51
N ILE A 62 31.50 -4.19 -16.72
CA ILE A 62 31.50 -4.30 -15.24
C ILE A 62 30.35 -5.22 -14.76
N ALA A 63 29.24 -5.30 -15.49
CA ALA A 63 28.13 -6.22 -15.18
C ALA A 63 28.45 -7.68 -15.52
N ALA A 64 29.43 -7.95 -16.41
CA ALA A 64 29.78 -9.30 -16.85
C ALA A 64 30.93 -9.93 -16.05
N LEU A 65 31.68 -9.18 -15.24
CA LEU A 65 32.81 -9.74 -14.45
C LEU A 65 32.56 -9.74 -12.94
N GLY A 66 31.49 -9.12 -12.45
CA GLY A 66 31.19 -8.98 -11.02
C GLY A 66 30.16 -9.97 -10.44
N PHE A 67 29.41 -10.69 -11.28
CA PHE A 67 28.25 -11.48 -10.83
C PHE A 67 28.49 -13.00 -10.74
N GLU A 68 29.65 -13.50 -11.20
CA GLU A 68 29.93 -14.95 -11.22
C GLU A 68 30.48 -15.53 -9.92
N HIS A 69 30.84 -14.70 -8.93
CA HIS A 69 31.43 -15.19 -7.69
C HIS A 69 30.49 -15.12 -6.48
N TRP A 70 29.29 -14.54 -6.64
CA TRP A 70 28.29 -14.56 -5.57
C TRP A 70 27.67 -15.95 -5.47
N HIS A 71 28.27 -16.77 -4.61
CA HIS A 71 27.64 -17.96 -4.08
C HIS A 71 26.85 -17.52 -2.84
N PRO A 72 25.52 -17.71 -2.79
CA PRO A 72 24.82 -17.55 -1.53
C PRO A 72 25.48 -18.46 -0.50
N PRO A 73 25.68 -18.01 0.75
CA PRO A 73 26.20 -18.90 1.79
C PRO A 73 25.27 -20.11 1.85
N ALA A 74 25.87 -21.31 1.86
CA ALA A 74 25.11 -22.53 2.04
C ALA A 74 24.20 -22.35 3.27
N PRO A 75 22.89 -22.68 3.17
CA PRO A 75 22.05 -22.64 4.35
C PRO A 75 22.74 -23.47 5.44
N PRO A 76 22.76 -23.01 6.70
CA PRO A 76 23.31 -23.81 7.77
C PRO A 76 22.67 -25.20 7.68
N PRO A 77 23.44 -26.29 7.83
CA PRO A 77 22.87 -27.63 7.78
C PRO A 77 21.67 -27.60 8.71
N LEU A 78 20.51 -28.00 8.19
CA LEU A 78 19.33 -28.24 9.00
C LEU A 78 19.82 -29.22 10.05
N GLN A 79 20.12 -28.69 11.24
CA GLN A 79 20.31 -29.49 12.41
C GLN A 79 18.97 -30.19 12.51
N ALA A 80 18.96 -31.48 12.15
CA ALA A 80 17.87 -32.36 12.48
C ALA A 80 17.72 -32.15 13.98
N ALA A 81 16.70 -31.37 14.34
CA ALA A 81 16.39 -31.07 15.72
C ALA A 81 16.33 -32.45 16.36
N SER A 82 17.30 -32.72 17.23
CA SER A 82 17.35 -34.00 17.91
C SER A 82 15.95 -34.20 18.51
N PRO A 83 15.37 -35.41 18.46
CA PRO A 83 14.09 -35.69 19.11
C PRO A 83 14.31 -35.69 20.64
N GLN A 84 14.84 -34.60 21.16
CA GLN A 84 14.97 -34.32 22.57
C GLN A 84 13.64 -33.72 22.96
N THR A 85 12.77 -34.63 23.40
CA THR A 85 11.62 -34.34 24.24
C THR A 85 10.67 -33.32 23.63
N LEU A 86 9.71 -33.82 22.85
CA LEU A 86 8.35 -33.29 22.91
C LEU A 86 7.92 -33.32 24.38
N ARG A 87 8.32 -32.30 25.13
CA ARG A 87 7.75 -31.97 26.43
C ARG A 87 6.30 -31.72 26.08
N ARG A 88 5.44 -32.68 26.44
CA ARG A 88 3.99 -32.55 26.37
C ARG A 88 3.65 -31.19 26.94
N SER A 89 3.29 -30.25 26.07
CA SER A 89 2.76 -28.96 26.48
C SER A 89 1.67 -29.27 27.49
N ALA A 90 1.83 -28.78 28.71
CA ALA A 90 0.76 -28.82 29.69
C ALA A 90 -0.50 -28.34 28.96
N ALA A 91 -1.57 -29.11 29.03
CA ALA A 91 -2.84 -28.71 28.47
C ALA A 91 -3.14 -27.30 28.98
N PHE A 92 -3.33 -26.35 28.05
CA PHE A 92 -3.75 -25.01 28.38
C PHE A 92 -5.11 -25.12 29.07
N THR A 93 -5.12 -25.06 30.39
CA THR A 93 -6.33 -24.88 31.17
C THR A 93 -6.73 -23.43 30.94
N PRO A 94 -7.88 -23.13 30.28
CA PRO A 94 -8.34 -21.76 30.17
C PRO A 94 -8.61 -21.27 31.60
N GLN A 95 -7.74 -20.41 32.12
CA GLN A 95 -8.05 -19.66 33.33
C GLN A 95 -9.01 -18.54 32.96
N GLY A 96 -10.26 -18.94 32.72
CA GLY A 96 -11.42 -18.48 33.49
C GLY A 96 -11.88 -17.02 33.45
N GLU A 97 -11.17 -16.09 32.82
CA GLU A 97 -11.73 -14.75 32.56
C GLU A 97 -11.80 -14.57 31.04
N ALA A 98 -13.02 -14.47 30.49
CA ALA A 98 -13.19 -14.19 29.08
C ALA A 98 -12.63 -12.78 28.81
N ILE A 99 -11.53 -12.70 28.06
CA ILE A 99 -10.99 -11.40 27.65
C ILE A 99 -12.03 -10.74 26.73
N SER A 100 -12.71 -9.74 27.28
CA SER A 100 -13.66 -8.91 26.54
C SER A 100 -12.89 -7.81 25.84
N LEU A 101 -12.99 -7.76 24.51
CA LEU A 101 -12.46 -6.66 23.72
C LEU A 101 -13.39 -5.45 23.88
N ASP A 102 -12.86 -4.33 24.36
CA ASP A 102 -13.63 -3.12 24.62
C ASP A 102 -14.10 -2.46 23.30
N PRO A 103 -15.43 -2.34 23.05
CA PRO A 103 -15.95 -1.69 21.86
C PRO A 103 -15.60 -0.20 21.76
N LEU A 104 -15.43 0.50 22.89
CA LEU A 104 -15.09 1.92 22.89
C LEU A 104 -13.66 2.11 22.36
N VAL A 105 -12.72 1.32 22.86
CA VAL A 105 -11.33 1.27 22.37
C VAL A 105 -11.30 0.86 20.90
N PHE A 106 -12.13 -0.09 20.49
CA PHE A 106 -12.23 -0.46 19.08
C PHE A 106 -12.59 0.73 18.20
N HIS A 107 -13.69 1.43 18.51
CA HIS A 107 -14.16 2.55 17.68
C HIS A 107 -13.22 3.76 17.71
N HIS A 108 -12.59 4.00 18.85
CA HIS A 108 -11.74 5.17 19.04
C HIS A 108 -10.33 4.98 18.48
N ASP A 109 -9.71 3.82 18.74
CA ASP A 109 -8.29 3.60 18.45
C ASP A 109 -8.06 2.63 17.29
N VAL A 110 -8.79 1.51 17.25
CA VAL A 110 -8.54 0.43 16.27
C VAL A 110 -9.18 0.73 14.91
N GLU A 111 -10.42 1.20 14.92
CA GLU A 111 -11.19 1.48 13.70
C GLU A 111 -10.47 2.47 12.76
N PRO A 112 -9.88 3.59 13.23
CA PRO A 112 -9.12 4.49 12.37
C PRO A 112 -7.95 3.80 11.66
N VAL A 113 -7.23 2.91 12.35
CA VAL A 113 -6.12 2.13 11.77
C VAL A 113 -6.65 1.18 10.70
N LEU A 114 -7.72 0.44 10.98
CA LEU A 114 -8.32 -0.47 10.00
C LEU A 114 -8.85 0.28 8.77
N LYS A 115 -9.38 1.49 8.97
CA LYS A 115 -9.79 2.37 7.86
C LYS A 115 -8.61 2.85 7.03
N ALA A 116 -7.53 3.29 7.67
CA ALA A 116 -6.36 3.81 6.98
C ALA A 116 -5.64 2.72 6.19
N GLU A 117 -5.47 1.55 6.79
CA GLU A 117 -4.55 0.54 6.28
C GLU A 117 -5.24 -0.60 5.53
N CYS A 118 -6.47 -0.97 5.92
CA CYS A 118 -7.13 -2.17 5.41
C CYS A 118 -8.28 -1.86 4.45
N TRP A 119 -8.90 -0.69 4.55
CA TRP A 119 -10.15 -0.37 3.85
C TRP A 119 -10.06 -0.35 2.33
N SER A 120 -8.93 0.04 1.76
CA SER A 120 -8.75 0.09 0.31
C SER A 120 -8.97 -1.28 -0.36
N CYS A 121 -8.55 -2.36 0.31
CA CYS A 121 -8.70 -3.73 -0.16
C CYS A 121 -9.85 -4.49 0.49
N HIS A 122 -10.15 -4.23 1.77
CA HIS A 122 -11.17 -4.97 2.53
C HIS A 122 -12.47 -4.20 2.76
N GLY A 123 -12.58 -2.96 2.28
CA GLY A 123 -13.83 -2.18 2.31
C GLY A 123 -14.87 -2.67 1.29
N GLU A 124 -15.99 -1.97 1.20
CA GLU A 124 -17.17 -2.39 0.41
C GLU A 124 -16.86 -2.67 -1.07
N ALA A 125 -15.95 -1.89 -1.67
CA ALA A 125 -15.57 -2.03 -3.08
C ALA A 125 -14.17 -2.65 -3.29
N GLY A 126 -13.49 -3.08 -2.23
CA GLY A 126 -12.12 -3.59 -2.31
C GLY A 126 -12.01 -4.98 -2.98
N ALA A 127 -10.78 -5.42 -3.29
CA ALA A 127 -10.51 -6.70 -3.94
C ALA A 127 -10.24 -7.87 -2.97
N GLY A 128 -10.25 -7.62 -1.66
CA GLY A 128 -9.96 -8.61 -0.63
C GLY A 128 -11.08 -9.64 -0.45
N GLU A 129 -10.69 -10.86 -0.12
CA GLU A 129 -11.59 -11.99 0.15
C GLU A 129 -12.43 -11.77 1.42
N PHE A 130 -11.84 -11.12 2.42
CA PHE A 130 -12.52 -10.67 3.63
C PHE A 130 -13.07 -9.25 3.45
N ARG A 131 -14.21 -8.97 4.09
CA ARG A 131 -14.85 -7.64 4.08
C ARG A 131 -15.02 -7.09 5.48
N LEU A 132 -14.37 -5.95 5.73
CA LEU A 132 -14.72 -5.03 6.80
C LEU A 132 -16.08 -4.43 6.46
N ARG A 133 -17.05 -4.61 7.36
CA ARG A 133 -18.40 -4.10 7.16
C ARG A 133 -18.59 -2.82 7.95
N THR A 134 -19.38 -1.91 7.42
CA THR A 134 -19.89 -0.76 8.16
C THR A 134 -21.10 -1.18 9.00
N GLY A 135 -21.19 -0.59 10.19
CA GLY A 135 -22.32 -0.67 11.10
C GLY A 135 -22.87 0.73 11.39
N ARG A 136 -23.56 0.89 12.52
CA ARG A 136 -24.04 2.20 12.94
C ARG A 136 -22.86 3.00 13.50
N GLY A 137 -22.45 4.06 12.79
CA GLY A 137 -21.44 5.00 13.25
C GLY A 137 -19.99 4.68 12.87
N GLY A 138 -19.73 3.60 12.12
CA GLY A 138 -18.35 3.22 11.82
C GLY A 138 -18.19 1.82 11.25
N LEU A 139 -16.98 1.26 11.38
CA LEU A 139 -16.74 -0.16 11.16
C LEU A 139 -17.49 -0.97 12.22
N ALA A 140 -18.09 -2.08 11.80
CA ALA A 140 -18.72 -3.03 12.70
C ALA A 140 -17.66 -3.91 13.36
N LEU A 141 -17.52 -3.84 14.69
CA LEU A 141 -16.61 -4.70 15.46
C LEU A 141 -16.85 -6.18 15.13
N GLU A 142 -18.11 -6.56 14.94
CA GLU A 142 -18.54 -7.92 14.62
C GLU A 142 -17.96 -8.45 13.31
N SER A 143 -17.58 -7.56 12.38
CA SER A 143 -16.90 -7.97 11.14
C SER A 143 -15.42 -8.31 11.36
N VAL A 144 -14.82 -7.81 12.43
CA VAL A 144 -13.40 -7.98 12.77
C VAL A 144 -13.17 -9.18 13.68
N LEU A 145 -14.08 -9.39 14.65
CA LEU A 145 -13.97 -10.44 15.67
C LEU A 145 -13.64 -11.85 15.15
N PRO A 146 -14.15 -12.33 14.00
CA PRO A 146 -13.80 -13.66 13.50
C PRO A 146 -12.30 -13.87 13.21
N PHE A 147 -11.51 -12.79 13.12
CA PHE A 147 -10.08 -12.81 12.84
C PHE A 147 -9.23 -12.51 14.08
N VAL A 148 -9.87 -12.43 15.25
CA VAL A 148 -9.25 -12.11 16.52
C VAL A 148 -9.41 -13.28 17.48
N VAL A 149 -8.28 -13.72 18.02
CA VAL A 149 -8.21 -14.65 19.14
C VAL A 149 -7.88 -13.82 20.38
N ALA A 150 -8.91 -13.44 21.15
CA ALA A 150 -8.75 -12.61 22.33
C ALA A 150 -7.71 -13.20 23.30
N GLY A 151 -6.81 -12.35 23.78
CA GLY A 151 -5.66 -12.73 24.61
C GLY A 151 -4.47 -13.32 23.87
N ARG A 152 -4.57 -13.57 22.55
CA ARG A 152 -3.51 -14.20 21.75
C ARG A 152 -3.29 -13.46 20.43
N PRO A 153 -2.58 -12.31 20.45
CA PRO A 153 -2.26 -11.54 19.25
C PRO A 153 -1.58 -12.36 18.16
N GLU A 154 -0.62 -13.20 18.54
CA GLU A 154 0.14 -14.08 17.66
C GLU A 154 -0.70 -15.18 17.01
N ALA A 155 -1.87 -15.49 17.57
CA ALA A 155 -2.83 -16.44 16.99
C ALA A 155 -3.93 -15.73 16.17
N SER A 156 -3.93 -14.40 16.10
CA SER A 156 -4.96 -13.61 15.45
C SER A 156 -4.60 -13.29 14.00
N LEU A 157 -5.46 -13.66 13.06
CA LEU A 157 -5.27 -13.35 11.64
C LEU A 157 -5.25 -11.85 11.37
N LEU A 158 -5.98 -11.06 12.17
CA LEU A 158 -5.98 -9.60 12.08
C LEU A 158 -4.57 -9.01 12.20
N LEU A 159 -3.70 -9.65 12.99
CA LEU A 159 -2.32 -9.22 13.20
C LEU A 159 -1.35 -9.96 12.28
N THR A 160 -1.48 -11.28 12.17
CA THR A 160 -0.48 -12.10 11.49
C THR A 160 -0.52 -11.95 9.96
N LYS A 161 -1.67 -11.63 9.35
CA LYS A 161 -1.74 -11.41 7.89
C LYS A 161 -0.97 -10.18 7.42
N PRO A 162 -1.17 -8.97 7.99
CA PRO A 162 -0.44 -7.80 7.51
C PRO A 162 1.03 -7.76 7.96
N LEU A 163 1.44 -8.59 8.92
CA LEU A 163 2.82 -8.62 9.42
C LEU A 163 3.80 -9.21 8.38
N GLY A 164 5.04 -8.71 8.34
CA GLY A 164 6.09 -9.24 7.47
C GLY A 164 6.53 -10.65 7.87
N ALA A 165 6.90 -11.47 6.89
CA ALA A 165 7.33 -12.86 7.11
C ALA A 165 8.52 -12.99 8.07
N ALA A 166 9.44 -12.01 8.08
CA ALA A 166 10.58 -11.95 9.01
C ALA A 166 10.15 -11.86 10.48
N TRP A 167 8.90 -11.45 10.73
CA TRP A 167 8.31 -11.25 12.06
C TRP A 167 7.23 -12.29 12.39
N GLY A 168 7.17 -13.41 11.65
CA GLY A 168 6.15 -14.45 11.86
C GLY A 168 4.83 -14.18 11.14
N GLY A 169 4.81 -13.23 10.21
CA GLY A 169 3.66 -12.93 9.38
C GLY A 169 3.29 -14.05 8.41
N LEU A 170 1.99 -14.13 8.10
CA LEU A 170 1.43 -15.06 7.12
C LEU A 170 1.37 -14.41 5.74
N PRO A 171 1.38 -15.20 4.64
CA PRO A 171 1.21 -14.66 3.31
C PRO A 171 -0.08 -13.83 3.19
N HIS A 172 0.07 -12.63 2.64
CA HIS A 172 -1.00 -11.71 2.33
C HIS A 172 -0.98 -11.41 0.83
N SER A 173 -2.16 -11.23 0.23
CA SER A 173 -2.27 -11.03 -1.22
C SER A 173 -1.76 -9.65 -1.67
N SER A 174 -1.65 -8.70 -0.74
CA SER A 174 -0.98 -7.43 -1.01
C SER A 174 0.52 -7.57 -0.75
N SER A 175 1.33 -6.81 -1.48
CA SER A 175 2.77 -6.71 -1.26
C SER A 175 3.15 -5.85 -0.05
N VAL A 176 2.16 -5.23 0.61
CA VAL A 176 2.38 -4.38 1.77
C VAL A 176 2.43 -5.25 3.02
N THR A 177 3.55 -5.19 3.73
CA THR A 177 3.72 -5.87 5.01
C THR A 177 4.24 -4.89 6.06
N TRP A 178 3.73 -5.00 7.28
CA TRP A 178 4.15 -4.21 8.42
C TRP A 178 5.39 -4.81 9.11
N GLN A 179 6.13 -3.94 9.80
CA GLN A 179 7.19 -4.33 10.72
C GLN A 179 6.62 -4.57 12.12
N ALA A 180 7.28 -5.40 12.93
CA ALA A 180 6.81 -5.72 14.28
C ALA A 180 6.72 -4.49 15.21
N ASP A 181 7.59 -3.49 15.03
CA ASP A 181 7.63 -2.28 15.84
C ASP A 181 6.70 -1.17 15.34
N ALA A 182 5.98 -1.39 14.23
CA ALA A 182 5.09 -0.38 13.68
C ALA A 182 3.98 0.00 14.70
N PRO A 183 3.62 1.29 14.82
CA PRO A 183 2.68 1.74 15.85
C PRO A 183 1.31 1.07 15.76
N GLN A 184 0.84 0.78 14.54
CA GLN A 184 -0.39 0.04 14.30
C GLN A 184 -0.32 -1.42 14.76
N VAL A 185 0.84 -2.08 14.64
CA VAL A 185 1.05 -3.45 15.10
C VAL A 185 0.96 -3.49 16.62
N GLN A 186 1.70 -2.60 17.30
CA GLN A 186 1.68 -2.52 18.77
C GLN A 186 0.29 -2.16 19.32
N LEU A 187 -0.48 -1.30 18.62
CA LEU A 187 -1.85 -0.98 19.00
C LEU A 187 -2.75 -2.21 18.95
N LEU A 188 -2.72 -2.93 17.81
CA LEU A 188 -3.52 -4.13 17.61
C LEU A 188 -3.11 -5.25 18.57
N GLU A 189 -1.81 -5.43 18.82
CA GLU A 189 -1.30 -6.39 19.80
C GLU A 189 -1.88 -6.14 21.19
N ARG A 190 -1.79 -4.89 21.68
CA ARG A 190 -2.32 -4.54 23.01
C ARG A 190 -3.84 -4.69 23.08
N TRP A 191 -4.56 -4.24 22.06
CA TRP A 191 -6.01 -4.38 22.01
C TRP A 191 -6.43 -5.86 22.03
N ILE A 192 -5.83 -6.70 21.18
CA ILE A 192 -6.12 -8.14 21.11
C ILE A 192 -5.72 -8.85 22.41
N ALA A 193 -4.62 -8.46 23.03
CA ALA A 193 -4.18 -8.98 24.32
C ALA A 193 -5.14 -8.61 25.47
N GLY A 194 -6.08 -7.69 25.26
CA GLY A 194 -6.95 -7.17 26.31
C GLY A 194 -6.20 -6.26 27.29
N SER A 195 -5.06 -5.71 26.87
CA SER A 195 -4.32 -4.75 27.69
C SER A 195 -5.04 -3.41 27.69
N THR A 196 -5.14 -2.76 28.85
CA THR A 196 -5.63 -1.38 28.94
C THR A 196 -4.76 -0.49 28.08
N LEU A 197 -5.31 0.01 26.97
CA LEU A 197 -4.64 1.01 26.15
C LEU A 197 -4.68 2.35 26.88
N PRO A 198 -3.56 3.08 26.99
CA PRO A 198 -3.65 4.48 27.38
C PRO A 198 -4.51 5.18 26.34
N SER A 199 -5.60 5.84 26.78
CA SER A 199 -6.46 6.63 25.90
C SER A 199 -5.58 7.58 25.08
N LEU A 200 -5.49 7.37 23.77
CA LEU A 200 -4.75 8.25 22.87
C LEU A 200 -5.47 9.59 22.68
N VAL A 201 -6.73 9.69 23.10
CA VAL A 201 -7.35 10.97 23.44
C VAL A 201 -6.91 11.36 24.84
N ALA A 202 -5.94 12.26 24.91
CA ALA A 202 -5.75 13.11 26.06
C ALA A 202 -7.09 13.79 26.39
N PRO A 203 -7.51 13.93 27.65
CA PRO A 203 -8.66 14.76 27.97
C PRO A 203 -8.38 16.17 27.43
N ALA A 204 -9.14 16.57 26.41
CA ALA A 204 -9.15 17.95 25.96
C ALA A 204 -9.71 18.80 27.09
N GLY A 205 -8.83 19.42 27.88
CA GLY A 205 -9.20 20.38 28.91
C GLY A 205 -8.73 20.04 30.31
N GLN A 206 -7.45 20.24 30.56
CA GLN A 206 -7.02 20.82 31.84
C GLN A 206 -5.96 21.87 31.52
N GLU A 207 -6.43 23.10 31.26
CA GLU A 207 -5.59 24.28 31.47
C GLU A 207 -5.26 24.37 32.97
N PRO A 208 -3.98 24.51 33.34
CA PRO A 208 -3.62 24.76 34.73
C PRO A 208 -4.11 26.17 35.12
N GLN A 209 -4.89 26.23 36.20
CA GLN A 209 -5.18 27.46 36.95
C GLN A 209 -3.94 27.86 37.76
#